data_AF-U2YQB3-F1
#
_entry.id   AF-U2YQB3-F1
#
_cell.length_a   1.000
_cell.length_b   1.000
_cell.length_c   1.000
_cell.angle_alpha   90.00
_cell.angle_beta   90.00
_cell.angle_gamma   90.00
#
_symmetry.space_group_name_H-M   'P 1'
#
loop_
_entity.id
_entity.type
_entity.pdbx_description
1 polymer ?
#
loop_
_entity_poly.entity_id
_entity_poly.type
_entity_poly.pdbx_seq_one_letter_code
_entity_poly.pdbx_strand_id
1 'polypeptide(L)' 'MTTILCDILDAKTLGALIAFYEHRTFANAVLMGINPFDQFGVELGKDLARKMDQGGSRFDASTQGLLAAAGYA' A
#
# COMPACT_ATOMS: atom_id res chain seq x y z
N MET A 1 16.14 -9.53 15.83
CA MET A 1 16.89 -9.05 14.65
C MET A 1 17.47 -10.27 13.97
N THR A 2 17.27 -10.45 12.67
CA THR A 2 17.82 -11.57 11.90
C THR A 2 18.88 -11.02 10.94
N THR A 3 20.05 -11.65 10.89
CA THR A 3 21.13 -11.30 9.97
C THR A 3 21.16 -12.32 8.82
N ILE A 4 21.12 -11.84 7.59
CA ILE A 4 21.35 -12.65 6.38
C ILE A 4 22.72 -12.24 5.84
N LEU A 5 23.66 -13.18 5.79
CA LEU A 5 25.01 -12.96 5.29
C LEU A 5 25.12 -13.50 3.87
N CYS A 6 25.69 -12.69 2.97
CA CYS A 6 26.00 -13.07 1.60
C CYS A 6 27.47 -12.74 1.34
N ASP A 7 28.18 -13.61 0.61
CA ASP A 7 29.60 -13.39 0.30
C ASP A 7 29.81 -12.22 -0.67
N ILE A 8 28.95 -12.10 -1.68
CA ILE A 8 28.95 -11.02 -2.69
C ILE A 8 27.51 -10.66 -3.04
N LEU A 9 27.22 -9.37 -3.25
CA LEU A 9 25.95 -8.91 -3.80
C LEU A 9 26.05 -8.75 -5.32
N ASP A 10 25.78 -9.83 -6.04
CA ASP A 10 25.63 -9.85 -7.49
C ASP A 10 24.15 -9.96 -7.91
N ALA A 11 23.87 -9.91 -9.22
CA ALA A 11 22.50 -9.96 -9.74
C ALA A 11 21.75 -11.24 -9.30
N LYS A 12 22.47 -12.36 -9.23
CA LYS A 12 21.92 -13.65 -8.78
C LYS A 12 21.55 -13.60 -7.30
N THR A 13 22.45 -13.11 -6.46
CA THR A 13 22.27 -13.05 -5.01
C THR A 13 21.19 -12.03 -4.62
N LEU A 14 21.15 -10.88 -5.29
CA LEU A 14 20.08 -9.91 -5.13
C LEU A 14 18.72 -10.51 -5.53
N GLY A 15 18.64 -11.19 -6.68
CA GLY A 15 17.42 -11.87 -7.12
C GLY A 15 16.94 -12.93 -6.13
N ALA A 16 17.86 -13.73 -5.59
CA ALA A 16 17.54 -14.72 -4.57
C ALA A 16 17.02 -14.07 -3.28
N LEU A 17 17.58 -12.93 -2.87
CA LEU A 17 17.12 -12.19 -1.70
C LEU A 17 15.72 -11.61 -1.89
N ILE A 18 15.42 -11.05 -3.06
CA ILE A 18 14.08 -10.56 -3.41
C ILE A 18 13.08 -11.72 -3.37
N ALA A 19 13.39 -12.81 -4.09
CA ALA A 19 12.54 -14.00 -4.13
C ALA A 19 12.28 -14.56 -2.72
N PHE A 20 13.29 -14.57 -1.85
CA PHE A 20 13.13 -14.98 -0.45
C PHE A 20 12.08 -14.15 0.29
N TYR A 21 12.09 -12.83 0.15
CA TYR A 21 11.09 -11.96 0.80
C TYR A 21 9.69 -12.06 0.17
N GLU A 22 9.59 -12.30 -1.14
CA GLU A 22 8.32 -12.60 -1.81
C GLU A 22 7.70 -13.89 -1.25
N HIS A 23 8.49 -14.96 -1.14
CA HIS A 23 8.03 -16.25 -0.60
C HIS A 23 7.70 -16.16 0.89
N ARG A 24 8.46 -15.39 1.67
CA ARG A 24 8.15 -15.12 3.08
C ARG A 24 6.78 -14.43 3.21
N THR A 25 6.51 -13.43 2.38
CA THR A 25 5.23 -12.70 2.38
C THR A 25 4.08 -13.63 2.00
N PHE A 26 4.27 -14.44 0.95
CA PHE A 26 3.31 -15.45 0.53
C PHE A 26 3.02 -16.48 1.64
N ALA A 27 4.06 -17.06 2.26
CA ALA A 27 3.90 -18.05 3.32
C ALA A 27 3.13 -17.49 4.52
N ASN A 28 3.42 -16.25 4.92
CA ASN A 28 2.67 -15.58 5.99
C ASN A 28 1.19 -15.41 5.63
N ALA A 29 0.88 -15.01 4.40
CA ALA A 29 -0.49 -14.84 3.95
C ALA A 29 -1.26 -16.17 3.93
N VAL A 30 -0.63 -17.25 3.46
CA VAL A 30 -1.19 -18.61 3.51
C VAL A 30 -1.49 -19.03 4.95
N LEU A 31 -0.57 -18.80 5.88
CA LEU A 31 -0.77 -19.11 7.30
C LEU A 31 -1.92 -18.30 7.93
N MET A 32 -2.10 -17.06 7.49
CA MET A 32 -3.17 -16.17 7.95
C MET A 32 -4.51 -16.39 7.23
N GLY A 33 -4.55 -17.22 6.18
CA GLY A 33 -5.75 -17.44 5.37
C GLY A 33 -6.19 -16.20 4.58
N ILE A 34 -5.25 -15.31 4.23
CA ILE A 34 -5.52 -14.09 3.44
C ILE A 34 -4.89 -14.20 2.04
N ASN A 35 -5.42 -13.44 1.09
CA ASN A 35 -4.88 -13.39 -0.25
C ASN A 35 -3.75 -12.33 -0.33
N PRO A 36 -2.50 -12.71 -0.62
CA PRO A 36 -1.39 -11.75 -0.73
C PRO A 36 -1.35 -10.99 -2.07
N PHE A 37 -2.21 -11.35 -3.02
CA PHE A 37 -2.18 -10.82 -4.39
C PHE A 37 -3.31 -9.83 -4.70
N ASP A 38 -4.18 -9.51 -3.74
CA ASP A 38 -5.18 -8.46 -3.89
C ASP A 38 -4.79 -7.16 -3.20
N GLN A 39 -5.54 -6.10 -3.53
CA GLN A 39 -5.29 -4.77 -3.00
C GLN A 39 -6.58 -3.94 -2.88
N PHE A 40 -7.68 -4.51 -2.40
CA PHE A 40 -8.98 -3.82 -2.34
C PHE A 40 -8.96 -2.49 -1.57
N GLY A 41 -8.04 -2.35 -0.60
CA GLY A 41 -7.93 -1.16 0.25
C GLY A 41 -7.61 0.15 -0.48
N VAL A 42 -7.16 0.12 -1.75
CA VAL A 42 -6.82 1.36 -2.48
C VAL A 42 -8.02 2.01 -3.17
N GLU A 43 -9.10 1.27 -3.42
CA GLU A 43 -10.18 1.74 -4.30
C GLU A 43 -11.00 2.86 -3.66
N LEU A 44 -11.34 2.75 -2.36
CA LEU A 44 -12.08 3.81 -1.66
C LEU A 44 -11.30 5.14 -1.67
N GLY A 45 -9.99 5.10 -1.46
CA GLY A 45 -9.14 6.29 -1.49
C GLY A 45 -9.13 6.95 -2.87
N LYS A 46 -9.00 6.16 -3.94
CA LYS A 46 -9.06 6.65 -5.33
C LYS A 46 -10.41 7.29 -5.63
N ASP A 47 -11.51 6.68 -5.20
CA ASP A 47 -12.85 7.19 -5.44
C ASP A 47 -13.15 8.47 -4.65
N LEU A 48 -12.69 8.56 -3.39
CA LEU A 48 -12.79 9.78 -2.59
C LEU A 48 -12.01 10.93 -3.23
N ALA A 49 -10.77 10.67 -3.67
CA ALA A 49 -9.96 11.67 -4.35
C ALA A 49 -10.64 12.20 -5.63
N ARG A 50 -11.21 11.33 -6.46
CA ARG A 50 -11.98 11.73 -7.66
C ARG A 50 -13.22 12.56 -7.31
N LYS A 51 -13.94 12.19 -6.25
CA LYS A 51 -15.13 12.92 -5.78
C LYS A 51 -14.79 14.32 -5.26
N MET A 52 -13.62 14.49 -4.65
CA MET A 52 -13.11 15.80 -4.22
C MET A 52 -12.81 16.68 -5.44
N ASP A 53 -12.14 16.13 -6.45
CA ASP A 53 -11.79 16.85 -7.67
C ASP A 53 -13.02 17.32 -8.46
N GLN A 54 -14.12 16.56 -8.41
CA GLN A 54 -15.38 16.89 -9.11
C GLN A 54 -16.28 17.86 -8.33
N GLY A 55 -15.92 18.29 -7.12
CA GLY A 55 -16.63 19.33 -6.36
C GLY A 55 -18.08 19.02 -5.93
N GLY A 56 -18.56 17.78 -6.12
CA GLY A 56 -19.98 17.45 -5.99
C GLY A 56 -20.39 16.67 -4.74
N SER A 57 -19.45 16.35 -3.84
CA SER A 57 -19.69 15.42 -2.74
C SER A 57 -19.74 16.10 -1.37
N ARG A 58 -20.83 15.88 -0.62
CA ARG A 58 -20.91 16.31 0.78
C ARG A 58 -20.07 15.38 1.66
N PHE A 59 -18.85 15.79 1.94
CA PHE A 59 -17.97 15.16 2.95
C PHE A 59 -18.39 15.49 4.38
N ASP A 60 -17.82 14.76 5.35
CA ASP A 60 -17.99 15.02 6.77
C ASP A 60 -17.37 16.36 7.20
N ALA A 61 -17.69 16.79 8.42
CA ALA A 61 -17.29 18.10 8.92
C ALA A 61 -15.76 18.28 8.97
N SER A 62 -15.00 17.21 9.24
CA SER A 62 -13.53 17.29 9.30
C SER A 62 -12.96 17.53 7.91
N THR A 63 -13.38 16.75 6.91
CA THR A 63 -12.91 16.91 5.53
C THR A 63 -13.32 18.25 4.93
N GLN A 64 -14.52 18.74 5.20
CA GLN A 64 -14.96 20.07 4.74
C GLN A 64 -14.12 21.20 5.36
N GLY A 65 -13.81 21.11 6.66
CA GLY A 65 -12.95 22.09 7.33
C GLY A 65 -11.55 22.15 6.71
N LEU A 66 -10.99 21.00 6.35
CA LEU A 66 -9.68 20.92 5.69
C LEU A 66 -9.71 21.46 4.25
N LEU A 67 -10.77 21.16 3.48
CA LEU A 67 -10.92 21.69 2.11
C LEU A 67 -11.01 23.23 2.11
N ALA A 68 -11.77 23.80 3.06
CA ALA A 68 -11.86 25.24 3.23
C ALA A 68 -10.51 25.86 3.64
N ALA A 69 -9.78 25.24 4.59
CA ALA A 69 -8.47 25.72 5.02
C ALA A 69 -7.40 25.61 3.92
N ALA A 70 -7.50 24.60 3.05
CA ALA A 70 -6.56 24.37 1.95
C ALA A 70 -6.86 25.22 0.69
N GLY A 71 -7.92 26.02 0.69
CA GLY A 71 -8.29 26.89 -0.43
C GLY A 71 -9.00 26.18 -1.59
N TYR A 72 -9.60 25.01 -1.33
CA TYR A 72 -10.36 24.21 -2.29
C TYR A 72 -11.89 24.43 -2.17
N ALA A 73 -12.32 25.54 -1.56
CA ALA A 73 -13.73 25.90 -1.38
C ALA A 73 -14.36 26.53 -2.63
#